data_AF-A0A1A7ZBZ5-F1
#
_entry.id   AF-A0A1A7ZBZ5-F1
#
_cell.length_a   1.000
_cell.length_b   1.000
_cell.length_c   1.000
_cell.angle_alpha   90.00
_cell.angle_beta   90.00
_cell.angle_gamma   90.00
#
_symmetry.space_group_name_H-M   'P 1'
#
loop_
_entity.id
_entity.type
_entity.pdbx_description
1 polymer ?
#
loop_
_entity_poly.entity_id
_entity_poly.type
_entity_poly.pdbx_seq_one_letter_code
_entity_poly.pdbx_strand_id
1 'polypeptide(L)'
;MKMEMAHLQQSAVHNHTAAMLEMGTNLLSQAAEQTRKLTDVETQVLNQTSRLEIQLLENSLSSNKLEKQVLVQSGEIHKLHDKNSFLEQKMVEMETRHREELETLKQEKKSLQALVGKQMGFIRLLEAQLGQATGNSTVLQRQQQETMDMVHNLLHICSKEDAVHPNRSKAEDHEQKFGDCADLYRAGFHTNGVYTVQMTSQDPRKVFCDMETAGGGWTLIQRRTDGSVDFHKTWKEYKTGFGNAFAEHWLGNDYVHQLTSRRQYSLR
;
A
#
# COMPACT_ATOMS: atom_id res chain seq x y z
N MET A 1 2.50 -120.58 -67.56
CA MET A 1 3.81 -119.95 -67.24
C MET A 1 3.90 -118.46 -67.62
N LYS A 2 3.79 -118.03 -68.90
CA LYS A 2 3.86 -116.58 -69.24
C LYS A 2 2.73 -115.70 -68.64
N MET A 3 1.49 -116.21 -68.60
CA MET A 3 0.33 -115.45 -68.12
C MET A 3 0.33 -115.23 -66.60
N GLU A 4 0.78 -116.21 -65.81
CA GLU A 4 0.92 -116.11 -64.35
C GLU A 4 2.06 -115.19 -63.93
N MET A 5 3.20 -115.21 -64.65
CA MET A 5 4.29 -114.24 -64.41
C MET A 5 3.84 -112.81 -64.71
N ALA A 6 3.05 -112.59 -65.75
CA ALA A 6 2.49 -111.27 -66.06
C ALA A 6 1.53 -110.78 -64.96
N HIS A 7 0.69 -111.67 -64.40
CA HIS A 7 -0.23 -111.33 -63.33
C HIS A 7 0.49 -111.01 -62.00
N LEU A 8 1.52 -111.78 -61.64
CA LEU A 8 2.36 -111.51 -60.46
C LEU A 8 3.14 -110.20 -60.61
N GLN A 9 3.70 -109.92 -61.79
CA GLN A 9 4.38 -108.67 -62.08
C GLN A 9 3.42 -107.48 -62.02
N GLN A 10 2.19 -107.61 -62.53
CA GLN A 10 1.17 -106.56 -62.46
C GLN A 10 0.69 -106.30 -61.02
N SER A 11 0.53 -107.34 -60.21
CA SER A 11 0.18 -107.21 -58.79
C SER A 11 1.32 -106.55 -57.98
N ALA A 12 2.58 -106.94 -58.24
CA ALA A 12 3.73 -106.30 -57.61
C ALA A 12 3.87 -104.83 -58.00
N VAL A 13 3.67 -104.51 -59.29
CA VAL A 13 3.64 -103.12 -59.77
C VAL A 13 2.49 -102.34 -59.14
N HIS A 14 1.29 -102.90 -59.04
CA HIS A 14 0.14 -102.24 -58.42
C HIS A 14 0.36 -101.97 -56.92
N ASN A 15 0.89 -102.96 -56.18
CA ASN A 15 1.20 -102.81 -54.77
C ASN A 15 2.31 -101.76 -54.53
N HIS A 16 3.36 -101.78 -55.36
CA HIS A 16 4.41 -100.76 -55.29
C HIS A 16 3.88 -99.36 -55.64
N THR A 17 2.98 -99.26 -56.61
CA THR A 17 2.31 -98.00 -56.99
C THR A 17 1.42 -97.49 -55.85
N ALA A 18 0.66 -98.37 -55.19
CA ALA A 18 -0.17 -98.01 -54.04
C ALA A 18 0.67 -97.50 -52.86
N ALA A 19 1.77 -98.18 -52.52
CA ALA A 19 2.70 -97.74 -51.48
C ALA A 19 3.36 -96.39 -51.81
N MET A 20 3.71 -96.16 -53.08
CA MET A 20 4.27 -94.88 -53.54
C MET A 20 3.23 -93.74 -53.48
N LEU A 21 1.97 -94.02 -53.84
CA LEU A 21 0.87 -93.06 -53.72
C LEU A 21 0.58 -92.73 -52.25
N GLU A 22 0.58 -93.71 -51.35
CA GLU A 22 0.37 -93.52 -49.92
C GLU A 22 1.51 -92.70 -49.28
N MET A 23 2.77 -92.98 -49.64
CA MET A 23 3.90 -92.12 -49.23
C MET A 23 3.76 -90.70 -49.78
N GLY A 24 3.36 -90.56 -51.04
CA GLY A 24 3.12 -89.26 -51.68
C GLY A 24 2.01 -88.45 -50.99
N THR A 25 0.88 -89.08 -50.65
CA THR A 25 -0.23 -88.41 -49.94
C THR A 25 0.15 -88.04 -48.51
N ASN A 26 0.88 -88.89 -47.81
CA ASN A 26 1.38 -88.58 -46.46
C ASN A 26 2.36 -87.40 -46.47
N LEU A 27 3.30 -87.36 -47.43
CA LEU A 27 4.22 -86.23 -47.61
C LEU A 27 3.47 -84.94 -47.96
N LEU A 28 2.47 -85.00 -48.86
CA LEU A 28 1.64 -83.85 -49.22
C LEU A 28 0.82 -83.34 -48.03
N SER A 29 0.24 -84.24 -47.24
CA SER A 29 -0.49 -83.89 -46.02
C SER A 29 0.42 -83.23 -44.97
N GLN A 30 1.62 -83.78 -44.77
CA GLN A 30 2.61 -83.21 -43.87
C GLN A 30 3.11 -81.84 -44.34
N ALA A 31 3.35 -81.69 -45.65
CA ALA A 31 3.72 -80.41 -46.25
C ALA A 31 2.61 -79.37 -46.08
N ALA A 32 1.35 -79.73 -46.34
CA ALA A 32 0.21 -78.84 -46.16
C ALA A 32 0.05 -78.38 -44.70
N GLU A 33 0.24 -79.28 -43.73
CA GLU A 33 0.17 -78.92 -42.30
C GLU A 33 1.36 -78.04 -41.88
N GLN A 34 2.57 -78.28 -42.41
CA GLN A 34 3.71 -77.39 -42.18
C GLN A 34 3.49 -76.00 -42.79
N THR A 35 2.95 -75.92 -44.01
CA THR A 35 2.58 -74.64 -44.63
C THR A 35 1.56 -73.90 -43.78
N ARG A 36 0.52 -74.59 -43.28
CA ARG A 36 -0.50 -73.97 -42.41
C ARG A 36 0.09 -73.39 -41.12
N LYS A 37 0.97 -74.15 -40.45
CA LYS A 37 1.68 -73.69 -39.24
C LYS A 37 2.59 -72.50 -39.53
N LEU A 38 3.30 -72.52 -40.65
CA LEU A 38 4.16 -71.40 -41.04
C LEU A 38 3.34 -70.14 -41.29
N THR A 39 2.22 -70.26 -42.03
CA THR A 39 1.31 -69.14 -42.27
C THR A 39 0.73 -68.57 -40.96
N ASP A 40 0.38 -69.41 -39.99
CA ASP A 40 -0.11 -68.95 -38.68
C ASP A 40 0.97 -68.12 -37.95
N VAL A 41 2.20 -68.63 -37.90
CA VAL A 41 3.35 -67.90 -37.32
C VAL A 41 3.63 -66.59 -38.07
N GLU A 42 3.60 -66.60 -39.41
CA GLU A 42 3.78 -65.40 -40.23
C GLU A 42 2.71 -64.35 -39.92
N THR A 43 1.44 -64.74 -39.82
CA THR A 43 0.35 -63.82 -39.47
C THR A 43 0.51 -63.28 -38.05
N GLN A 44 0.94 -64.11 -37.10
CA GLN A 44 1.21 -63.68 -35.72
C GLN A 44 2.35 -62.65 -35.68
N VAL A 45 3.46 -62.93 -36.37
CA VAL A 45 4.60 -62.00 -36.45
C VAL A 45 4.17 -60.70 -37.13
N LEU A 46 3.41 -60.75 -38.21
CA LEU A 46 2.90 -59.56 -38.90
C LEU A 46 2.02 -58.71 -37.98
N ASN A 47 1.13 -59.35 -37.21
CA ASN A 47 0.28 -58.66 -36.24
C ASN A 47 1.10 -58.02 -35.11
N GLN A 48 2.08 -58.74 -34.56
CA GLN A 48 2.96 -58.22 -33.53
C GLN A 48 3.80 -57.04 -34.03
N THR A 49 4.38 -57.15 -35.22
CA THR A 49 5.14 -56.07 -35.85
C THR A 49 4.25 -54.85 -36.05
N SER A 50 3.05 -55.01 -36.61
CA SER A 50 2.11 -53.90 -36.79
C SER A 50 1.74 -53.23 -35.47
N ARG A 51 1.51 -54.01 -34.41
CA ARG A 51 1.22 -53.48 -33.08
C ARG A 51 2.39 -52.69 -32.49
N LEU A 52 3.62 -53.18 -32.66
CA LEU A 52 4.82 -52.49 -32.20
C LEU A 52 5.07 -51.20 -32.98
N GLU A 53 4.84 -51.19 -34.29
CA GLU A 53 4.95 -49.98 -35.12
C GLU A 53 3.96 -48.91 -34.68
N ILE A 54 2.70 -49.27 -34.43
CA ILE A 54 1.68 -48.33 -33.91
C ILE A 54 2.14 -47.76 -32.56
N GLN A 55 2.57 -48.62 -31.63
CA GLN A 55 3.02 -48.19 -30.31
C GLN A 55 4.25 -47.28 -30.39
N LEU A 56 5.17 -47.55 -31.32
CA LEU A 56 6.34 -46.71 -31.55
C LEU A 56 5.94 -45.32 -32.06
N LEU A 57 4.98 -45.25 -32.99
CA LEU A 57 4.45 -43.99 -33.51
C LEU A 57 3.72 -43.18 -32.42
N GLU A 58 2.89 -43.83 -31.61
CA GLU A 58 2.21 -43.20 -30.47
C GLU A 58 3.20 -42.63 -29.46
N ASN A 59 4.24 -43.41 -29.11
CA ASN A 59 5.30 -42.96 -28.22
C ASN A 59 6.08 -41.77 -28.81
N SER A 60 6.42 -41.82 -30.10
CA SER A 60 7.10 -40.72 -30.79
C SER A 60 6.26 -39.45 -30.79
N LEU A 61 4.95 -39.55 -31.06
CA LEU A 61 4.03 -38.41 -31.03
C LEU A 61 3.91 -37.81 -29.62
N SER A 62 3.82 -38.67 -28.60
CA SER A 62 3.79 -38.24 -27.20
C SER A 62 5.09 -37.53 -26.79
N SER A 63 6.25 -38.08 -27.17
CA SER A 63 7.57 -37.45 -26.94
C SER A 63 7.64 -36.07 -27.56
N ASN A 64 7.27 -35.93 -28.84
CA ASN A 64 7.24 -34.64 -29.54
C ASN A 64 6.33 -33.62 -28.85
N LYS A 65 5.19 -34.06 -28.30
CA LYS A 65 4.28 -33.17 -27.56
C LYS A 65 4.91 -32.71 -26.24
N LEU A 66 5.54 -33.61 -25.51
CA LEU A 66 6.25 -33.30 -24.26
C LEU A 66 7.42 -32.35 -24.51
N GLU A 67 8.22 -32.58 -25.54
CA GLU A 67 9.34 -31.71 -25.93
C GLU A 67 8.87 -30.28 -26.20
N LYS A 68 7.75 -30.11 -26.93
CA LYS A 68 7.15 -28.79 -27.17
C LYS A 68 6.69 -28.12 -25.87
N GLN A 69 6.07 -28.88 -24.96
CA GLN A 69 5.63 -28.35 -23.67
C GLN A 69 6.82 -27.89 -22.81
N VAL A 70 7.88 -28.71 -22.76
CA VAL A 70 9.12 -28.37 -22.04
C VAL A 70 9.76 -27.10 -22.60
N LEU A 71 9.77 -26.93 -23.93
CA LEU A 71 10.31 -25.71 -24.56
C LEU A 71 9.51 -24.46 -24.17
N VAL A 72 8.18 -24.54 -24.18
CA VAL A 72 7.30 -23.43 -23.78
C VAL A 72 7.50 -23.08 -22.30
N GLN A 73 7.48 -24.09 -21.43
CA GLN A 73 7.69 -23.89 -19.98
C GLN A 73 9.07 -23.32 -19.68
N SER A 74 10.11 -23.78 -20.37
CA SER A 74 11.46 -23.21 -20.26
C SER A 74 11.46 -21.72 -20.62
N GLY A 75 10.78 -21.34 -21.71
CA GLY A 75 10.65 -19.92 -22.08
C GLY A 75 9.91 -19.07 -21.04
N GLU A 76 8.87 -19.62 -20.40
CA GLU A 76 8.17 -18.93 -19.30
C GLU A 76 9.06 -18.77 -18.06
N ILE A 77 9.83 -19.79 -17.71
CA ILE A 77 10.79 -19.74 -16.59
C ILE A 77 11.84 -18.66 -16.84
N HIS A 78 12.39 -18.56 -18.06
CA HIS A 78 13.36 -17.50 -18.40
C HIS A 78 12.73 -16.10 -18.24
N LYS A 79 11.51 -15.90 -18.76
CA LYS A 79 10.79 -14.63 -18.58
C LYS A 79 10.53 -14.28 -17.12
N LEU A 80 10.20 -15.27 -16.29
CA LEU A 80 10.02 -15.08 -14.85
C LEU A 80 11.34 -14.76 -14.17
N HIS A 81 12.42 -15.43 -14.56
CA HIS A 81 13.77 -15.17 -14.04
C HIS A 81 14.22 -13.74 -14.34
N ASP A 82 14.06 -13.27 -15.58
CA ASP A 82 14.41 -11.89 -15.97
C ASP A 82 13.60 -10.85 -15.17
N LYS A 83 12.28 -11.10 -15.00
CA LYS A 83 11.43 -10.25 -14.18
C LYS A 83 11.86 -10.23 -12.72
N ASN A 84 12.23 -11.40 -12.17
CA ASN A 84 12.65 -11.50 -10.78
C ASN A 84 13.98 -10.77 -10.56
N SER A 85 14.95 -10.97 -11.45
CA SER A 85 16.24 -10.25 -11.42
C SER A 85 16.06 -8.73 -11.47
N PHE A 86 15.15 -8.25 -12.33
CA PHE A 86 14.83 -6.82 -12.40
C PHE A 86 14.17 -6.30 -11.11
N LEU A 87 13.26 -7.07 -10.51
CA LEU A 87 12.61 -6.70 -9.25
C LEU A 87 13.61 -6.69 -8.09
N GLU A 88 14.50 -7.67 -8.03
CA GLU A 88 15.59 -7.73 -7.05
C GLU A 88 16.50 -6.50 -7.17
N GLN A 89 16.88 -6.12 -8.39
CA GLN A 89 17.68 -4.91 -8.62
C GLN A 89 16.96 -3.64 -8.15
N LYS A 90 15.68 -3.49 -8.49
CA LYS A 90 14.87 -2.34 -8.04
C LYS A 90 14.70 -2.29 -6.53
N MET A 91 14.56 -3.44 -5.88
CA MET A 91 14.46 -3.52 -4.43
C MET A 91 15.75 -3.05 -3.78
N VAL A 92 16.91 -3.49 -4.27
CA VAL A 92 18.22 -3.03 -3.77
C VAL A 92 18.38 -1.52 -3.99
N GLU A 93 18.03 -1.01 -5.17
CA GLU A 93 18.09 0.44 -5.45
C GLU A 93 17.20 1.24 -4.48
N MET A 94 15.95 0.81 -4.27
CA MET A 94 15.05 1.44 -3.31
C MET A 94 15.60 1.38 -1.88
N GLU A 95 16.15 0.24 -1.45
CA GLU A 95 16.72 0.08 -0.12
C GLU A 95 17.93 1.00 0.08
N THR A 96 18.79 1.15 -0.92
CA THR A 96 19.93 2.08 -0.86
C THR A 96 19.46 3.53 -0.75
N ARG A 97 18.45 3.93 -1.52
CA ARG A 97 17.89 5.29 -1.46
C ARG A 97 17.26 5.60 -0.10
N HIS A 98 16.44 4.69 0.43
CA HIS A 98 15.87 4.86 1.77
C HIS A 98 16.93 4.91 2.87
N ARG A 99 18.03 4.16 2.71
CA ARG A 99 19.15 4.19 3.64
C ARG A 99 19.85 5.56 3.63
N GLU A 100 20.09 6.12 2.45
CA GLU A 100 20.67 7.46 2.30
C GLU A 100 19.75 8.54 2.89
N GLU A 101 18.45 8.51 2.58
CA GLU A 101 17.45 9.42 3.16
C GLU A 101 17.37 9.31 4.70
N LEU A 102 17.51 8.10 5.24
CA LEU A 102 17.51 7.92 6.69
C LEU A 102 18.75 8.55 7.33
N GLU A 103 19.91 8.44 6.70
CA GLU A 103 21.14 9.06 7.20
C GLU A 103 21.10 10.59 7.09
N THR A 104 20.53 11.15 6.02
CA THR A 104 20.33 12.61 5.91
C THR A 104 19.38 13.11 7.00
N LEU A 105 18.24 12.44 7.21
CA LEU A 105 17.28 12.79 8.26
C LEU A 105 17.90 12.68 9.66
N LYS A 106 18.73 11.67 9.92
CA LYS A 106 19.48 11.57 11.20
C LYS A 106 20.42 12.75 11.38
N GLN A 107 21.11 13.17 10.34
CA GLN A 107 22.04 14.30 10.40
C GLN A 107 21.32 15.63 10.60
N GLU A 108 20.18 15.84 9.94
CA GLU A 108 19.31 17.00 10.15
C GLU A 108 18.76 17.03 11.58
N LYS A 109 18.25 15.89 12.08
CA LYS A 109 17.79 15.75 13.46
C LYS A 109 18.88 16.14 14.45
N LYS A 110 20.12 15.68 14.25
CA LYS A 110 21.27 16.03 15.12
C LYS A 110 21.56 17.53 15.09
N SER A 111 21.50 18.15 13.92
CA SER A 111 21.68 19.60 13.74
C SER A 111 20.59 20.39 14.46
N LEU A 112 19.33 19.99 14.32
CA LEU A 112 18.19 20.60 15.01
C LEU A 112 18.31 20.43 16.54
N GLN A 113 18.67 19.24 17.02
CA GLN A 113 18.91 19.02 18.46
C GLN A 113 20.01 19.94 19.01
N ALA A 114 21.09 20.14 18.26
CA ALA A 114 22.15 21.07 18.66
C ALA A 114 21.65 22.53 18.70
N LEU A 115 20.82 22.93 17.72
CA LEU A 115 20.23 24.27 17.68
C LEU A 115 19.27 24.50 18.86
N VAL A 116 18.40 23.54 19.15
CA VAL A 116 17.48 23.60 20.30
C VAL A 116 18.27 23.67 21.61
N GLY A 117 19.36 22.90 21.74
CA GLY A 117 20.25 22.98 22.90
C GLY A 117 20.87 24.38 23.08
N LYS A 118 21.31 25.01 21.98
CA LYS A 118 21.82 26.38 22.01
C LYS A 118 20.72 27.38 22.40
N GLN A 119 19.53 27.29 21.81
CA GLN A 119 18.39 28.15 22.14
C GLN A 119 18.00 28.03 23.61
N MET A 120 17.95 26.81 24.15
CA MET A 120 17.70 26.56 25.58
C MET A 120 18.75 27.24 26.47
N GLY A 121 20.02 27.23 26.05
CA GLY A 121 21.10 27.96 26.74
C GLY A 121 20.88 29.47 26.74
N PHE A 122 20.50 30.05 25.60
CA PHE A 122 20.18 31.48 25.50
C PHE A 122 18.97 31.87 26.35
N ILE A 123 17.90 31.07 26.37
CA ILE A 123 16.72 31.31 27.19
C ILE A 123 17.11 31.39 28.67
N ARG A 124 17.88 30.42 29.17
CA ARG A 124 18.36 30.44 30.57
C ARG A 124 19.19 31.68 30.90
N LEU A 125 20.02 32.13 29.96
CA LEU A 125 20.81 33.34 30.14
C LEU A 125 19.91 34.59 30.21
N LEU A 126 18.93 34.70 29.33
CA LEU A 126 17.95 35.79 29.33
C LEU A 126 17.09 35.79 30.59
N GLU A 127 16.64 34.62 31.06
CA GLU A 127 15.91 34.47 32.32
C GLU A 127 16.73 34.97 33.51
N ALA A 128 18.02 34.61 33.58
CA ALA A 128 18.92 35.07 34.63
C ALA A 128 19.12 36.60 34.59
N GLN A 129 19.30 37.18 33.40
CA GLN A 129 19.40 38.63 33.23
C GLN A 129 18.11 39.36 33.62
N LEU A 130 16.96 38.84 33.21
CA LEU A 130 15.65 39.38 33.58
C LEU A 130 15.42 39.32 35.09
N GLY A 131 15.82 38.22 35.74
CA GLY A 131 15.78 38.07 37.20
C GLY A 131 16.63 39.14 37.92
N GLN A 132 17.85 39.38 37.46
CA GLN A 132 18.71 40.44 38.00
C GLN A 132 18.11 41.85 37.78
N ALA A 133 17.61 42.14 36.57
CA ALA A 133 16.99 43.43 36.26
C ALA A 133 15.73 43.69 37.10
N THR A 134 14.89 42.66 37.29
CA THR A 134 13.70 42.73 38.14
C THR A 134 14.08 42.96 39.60
N GLY A 135 15.10 42.26 40.10
CA GLY A 135 15.66 42.49 41.44
C GLY A 135 16.10 43.95 41.64
N ASN A 136 16.92 44.48 40.71
CA ASN A 136 17.35 45.88 40.74
C ASN A 136 16.17 46.85 40.70
N SER A 137 15.16 46.59 39.86
CA SER A 137 13.95 47.41 39.78
C SER A 137 13.15 47.38 41.08
N THR A 138 13.04 46.24 41.78
CA THR A 138 12.36 46.17 43.09
C THR A 138 13.12 46.91 44.19
N VAL A 139 14.46 46.94 44.13
CA VAL A 139 15.30 47.73 45.04
C VAL A 139 15.08 49.22 44.80
N LEU A 140 15.11 49.65 43.53
CA LEU A 140 14.76 51.02 43.14
C LEU A 140 13.33 51.39 43.56
N GLN A 141 12.36 50.48 43.40
CA GLN A 141 10.97 50.69 43.83
C GLN A 141 10.88 50.87 45.35
N ARG A 142 11.60 50.07 46.15
CA ARG A 142 11.67 50.24 47.62
C ARG A 142 12.30 51.56 48.00
N GLN A 143 13.43 51.92 47.39
CA GLN A 143 14.08 53.21 47.61
C GLN A 143 13.12 54.36 47.30
N GLN A 144 12.36 54.26 46.21
CA GLN A 144 11.38 55.26 45.81
C GLN A 144 10.17 55.30 46.75
N GLN A 145 9.72 54.16 47.28
CA GLN A 145 8.68 54.11 48.31
C GLN A 145 9.15 54.75 49.62
N GLU A 146 10.35 54.44 50.10
CA GLU A 146 10.92 55.06 51.30
C GLU A 146 11.06 56.58 51.14
N THR A 147 11.47 57.02 49.95
CA THR A 147 11.56 58.45 49.63
C THR A 147 10.16 59.08 49.57
N MET A 148 9.17 58.41 48.96
CA MET A 148 7.78 58.84 48.93
C MET A 148 7.12 58.86 50.30
N ASP A 149 7.45 57.93 51.19
CA ASP A 149 6.94 57.87 52.57
C ASP A 149 7.55 59.00 53.41
N MET A 150 8.84 59.32 53.20
CA MET A 150 9.46 60.50 53.81
C MET A 150 8.80 61.80 53.33
N VAL A 151 8.52 61.90 52.02
CA VAL A 151 7.80 63.03 51.44
C VAL A 151 6.34 63.08 51.92
N HIS A 152 5.65 61.94 52.04
CA HIS A 152 4.29 61.87 52.59
C HIS A 152 4.26 62.24 54.06
N ASN A 153 5.24 61.83 54.86
CA ASN A 153 5.37 62.28 56.25
C ASN A 153 5.59 63.79 56.32
N LEU A 154 6.40 64.36 55.43
CA LEU A 154 6.57 65.81 55.32
C LEU A 154 5.29 66.52 54.85
N LEU A 155 4.53 65.93 53.91
CA LEU A 155 3.24 66.44 53.43
C LEU A 155 2.13 66.32 54.49
N HIS A 156 2.13 65.25 55.28
CA HIS A 156 1.18 64.99 56.37
C HIS A 156 1.47 65.87 57.60
N ILE A 157 2.73 66.31 57.77
CA ILE A 157 3.07 67.41 58.69
C ILE A 157 2.48 68.74 58.18
N CYS A 158 2.23 68.88 56.87
CA CYS A 158 1.74 70.11 56.24
C CYS A 158 0.25 70.11 55.83
N SER A 159 -0.45 68.98 55.80
CA SER A 159 -1.83 68.90 55.27
C SER A 159 -2.72 68.02 56.15
N LYS A 160 -3.61 68.66 56.90
CA LYS A 160 -4.89 68.07 57.26
C LYS A 160 -5.83 68.18 56.04
N GLU A 161 -6.73 67.19 55.94
CA GLU A 161 -7.97 67.12 55.15
C GLU A 161 -8.00 66.25 53.88
N ASP A 162 -8.83 65.20 54.04
CA ASP A 162 -9.78 64.56 53.12
C ASP A 162 -9.35 63.67 51.94
N ALA A 163 -9.75 62.40 52.08
CA ALA A 163 -9.70 61.34 51.09
C ALA A 163 -11.08 61.14 50.45
N VAL A 164 -11.15 60.98 49.11
CA VAL A 164 -12.28 60.31 48.44
C VAL A 164 -11.80 59.57 47.18
N HIS A 165 -12.02 58.24 47.15
CA HIS A 165 -12.00 57.34 45.99
C HIS A 165 -13.22 57.59 45.06
N PRO A 166 -13.21 57.10 43.80
CA PRO A 166 -13.98 55.88 43.56
C PRO A 166 -13.46 54.91 42.47
N ASN A 167 -13.94 53.68 42.67
CA ASN A 167 -13.88 52.45 41.90
C ASN A 167 -14.49 52.56 40.48
N ARG A 168 -14.06 51.67 39.54
CA ARG A 168 -14.77 51.44 38.26
C ARG A 168 -15.11 49.96 38.06
N SER A 169 -16.37 49.76 37.73
CA SER A 169 -17.15 48.52 37.62
C SER A 169 -16.77 47.65 36.41
N LYS A 170 -16.97 46.34 36.61
CA LYS A 170 -16.85 45.24 35.64
C LYS A 170 -17.85 45.42 34.48
N ALA A 171 -17.39 45.19 33.25
CA ALA A 171 -18.22 45.08 32.05
C ALA A 171 -18.62 43.63 31.80
N GLU A 172 -19.88 43.42 31.42
CA GLU A 172 -20.49 42.15 31.04
C GLU A 172 -20.04 41.76 29.62
N ASP A 173 -19.65 40.50 29.46
CA ASP A 173 -19.09 39.90 28.24
C ASP A 173 -20.23 39.51 27.27
N HIS A 174 -20.47 40.34 26.26
CA HIS A 174 -21.30 39.96 25.12
C HIS A 174 -20.48 39.05 24.21
N GLU A 175 -20.73 37.74 24.28
CA GLU A 175 -20.07 36.74 23.45
C GLU A 175 -20.39 36.95 21.96
N GLN A 176 -19.52 37.69 21.28
CA GLN A 176 -19.59 38.00 19.86
C GLN A 176 -19.42 36.70 19.05
N LYS A 177 -20.48 36.27 18.35
CA LYS A 177 -20.47 35.04 17.55
C LYS A 177 -19.93 35.30 16.15
N PHE A 178 -18.99 34.47 15.70
CA PHE A 178 -18.38 34.56 14.37
C PHE A 178 -18.89 33.43 13.47
N GLY A 179 -19.33 33.77 12.25
CA GLY A 179 -19.89 32.80 11.30
C GLY A 179 -18.83 31.98 10.58
N ASP A 180 -17.63 32.54 10.39
CA ASP A 180 -16.49 31.92 9.73
C ASP A 180 -15.17 32.67 10.02
N CYS A 181 -14.09 32.24 9.38
CA CYS A 181 -12.75 32.79 9.59
C CYS A 181 -12.60 34.23 9.10
N ALA A 182 -13.37 34.69 8.10
CA ALA A 182 -13.27 36.07 7.66
C ALA A 182 -13.98 37.03 8.63
N ASP A 183 -15.02 36.56 9.34
CA ASP A 183 -15.63 37.32 10.44
C ASP A 183 -14.65 37.45 11.62
N LEU A 184 -13.96 36.35 11.97
CA LEU A 184 -12.89 36.35 12.96
C LEU A 184 -11.75 37.29 12.57
N TYR A 185 -11.30 37.23 11.32
CA TYR A 185 -10.24 38.10 10.83
C TYR A 185 -10.62 39.58 10.95
N ARG A 186 -11.84 39.96 10.54
CA ARG A 186 -12.36 41.33 10.70
C ARG A 186 -12.50 41.78 12.16
N ALA A 187 -12.65 40.84 13.09
CA ALA A 187 -12.69 41.11 14.52
C ALA A 187 -11.31 41.21 15.18
N GLY A 188 -10.23 41.09 14.41
CA GLY A 188 -8.85 41.27 14.88
C GLY A 188 -8.11 39.97 15.22
N PHE A 189 -8.69 38.80 14.93
CA PHE A 189 -8.01 37.52 15.10
C PHE A 189 -7.14 37.23 13.87
N HIS A 190 -5.85 37.55 13.98
CA HIS A 190 -4.89 37.44 12.86
C HIS A 190 -3.91 36.26 12.98
N THR A 191 -4.09 35.35 13.94
CA THR A 191 -3.21 34.20 14.13
C THR A 191 -3.80 32.93 13.52
N ASN A 192 -2.98 32.15 12.81
CA ASN A 192 -3.38 30.84 12.31
C ASN A 192 -3.76 29.90 13.47
N GLY A 193 -4.84 29.15 13.33
CA GLY A 193 -5.24 28.21 14.38
C GLY A 193 -6.65 27.66 14.23
N VAL A 194 -7.05 26.82 15.18
CA VAL A 194 -8.42 26.31 15.25
C VAL A 194 -9.28 27.24 16.08
N TYR A 195 -10.36 27.70 15.47
CA TYR A 195 -11.36 28.56 16.08
C TYR A 195 -12.71 27.86 16.13
N THR A 196 -13.53 28.24 17.09
CA THR A 196 -14.93 27.84 17.13
C THR A 196 -15.75 28.88 16.38
N VAL A 197 -16.34 28.48 15.27
CA VAL A 197 -17.27 29.29 14.49
C VAL A 197 -18.67 28.76 14.67
N GLN A 198 -19.64 29.67 14.77
CA GLN A 198 -21.01 29.29 15.05
C GLN A 198 -21.94 29.98 14.06
N MET A 199 -22.43 29.19 13.11
CA MET A 199 -23.25 29.70 12.01
C MET A 199 -24.73 29.80 12.43
N THR A 200 -25.20 28.88 13.26
CA THR A 200 -26.51 28.90 13.91
C THR A 200 -26.34 28.58 15.40
N SER A 201 -27.29 29.00 16.24
CA SER A 201 -27.23 28.81 17.70
C SER A 201 -27.11 27.34 18.15
N GLN A 202 -27.24 26.37 17.25
CA GLN A 202 -27.30 24.94 17.58
C GLN A 202 -26.11 24.10 17.10
N ASP A 203 -25.16 24.63 16.32
CA ASP A 203 -24.00 23.84 15.87
C ASP A 203 -22.69 24.67 15.87
N PRO A 204 -22.03 24.84 17.04
CA PRO A 204 -20.69 25.39 17.10
C PRO A 204 -19.69 24.37 16.51
N ARG A 205 -18.93 24.78 15.50
CA ARG A 205 -17.97 23.92 14.80
C ARG A 205 -16.55 24.44 14.93
N LYS A 206 -15.61 23.53 15.16
CA LYS A 206 -14.17 23.83 15.15
C LYS A 206 -13.66 23.80 13.71
N VAL A 207 -13.11 24.93 13.26
CA VAL A 207 -12.53 25.08 11.93
C VAL A 207 -11.10 25.58 12.06
N PHE A 208 -10.24 25.19 11.14
CA PHE A 208 -8.93 25.81 11.04
C PHE A 208 -9.04 27.08 10.20
N CYS A 209 -8.57 28.19 10.77
CA CYS A 209 -8.49 29.46 10.09
C CYS A 209 -7.04 29.75 9.70
N ASP A 210 -6.82 29.93 8.40
CA ASP A 210 -5.60 30.52 7.88
C ASP A 210 -5.81 32.04 7.76
N MET A 211 -5.19 32.76 8.69
CA MET A 211 -5.23 34.20 8.87
C MET A 211 -4.03 34.91 8.25
N GLU A 212 -3.08 34.19 7.66
CA GLU A 212 -1.84 34.79 7.13
C GLU A 212 -1.79 34.72 5.60
N THR A 213 -2.19 33.60 5.00
CA THR A 213 -2.05 33.37 3.56
C THR A 213 -3.00 34.26 2.76
N ALA A 214 -2.48 34.92 1.73
CA ALA A 214 -3.27 35.67 0.74
C ALA A 214 -4.28 36.66 1.34
N GLY A 215 -3.88 37.36 2.42
CA GLY A 215 -4.72 38.35 3.10
C GLY A 215 -5.57 37.81 4.26
N GLY A 216 -5.47 36.51 4.56
CA GLY A 216 -6.10 35.89 5.73
C GLY A 216 -7.61 35.70 5.63
N GLY A 217 -8.21 35.16 6.70
CA GLY A 217 -9.64 34.91 6.80
C GLY A 217 -10.12 33.65 6.07
N TRP A 218 -9.21 32.73 5.73
CA TRP A 218 -9.55 31.49 5.02
C TRP A 218 -10.04 30.42 5.98
N THR A 219 -11.24 29.89 5.73
CA THR A 219 -11.77 28.72 6.41
C THR A 219 -11.33 27.46 5.68
N LEU A 220 -10.49 26.64 6.30
CA LEU A 220 -10.10 25.36 5.72
C LEU A 220 -11.25 24.36 5.83
N ILE A 221 -11.70 23.86 4.67
CA ILE A 221 -12.75 22.84 4.57
C ILE A 221 -12.19 21.41 4.39
N GLN A 222 -10.94 21.29 3.95
CA GLN A 222 -10.25 20.03 3.71
C GLN A 222 -8.74 20.21 3.84
N ARG A 223 -8.06 19.21 4.41
CA ARG A 223 -6.59 19.14 4.42
C ARG A 223 -6.09 17.70 4.25
N ARG A 224 -5.10 17.52 3.37
CA ARG A 224 -4.25 16.31 3.25
C ARG A 224 -2.80 16.68 3.54
N THR A 225 -2.10 15.86 4.31
CA THR A 225 -0.72 16.12 4.72
C THR A 225 0.13 14.84 4.75
N ASP A 226 -0.31 13.81 5.46
CA ASP A 226 0.51 12.63 5.79
C ASP A 226 -0.21 11.28 5.59
N GLY A 227 -1.49 11.28 5.24
CA GLY A 227 -2.29 10.07 5.09
C GLY A 227 -2.69 9.41 6.41
N SER A 228 -2.57 10.10 7.55
CA SER A 228 -2.97 9.59 8.87
C SER A 228 -4.48 9.37 9.00
N VAL A 229 -5.30 10.05 8.20
CA VAL A 229 -6.74 9.87 8.16
C VAL A 229 -7.14 9.16 6.87
N ASP A 230 -7.92 8.09 7.02
CA ASP A 230 -8.54 7.40 5.90
C ASP A 230 -9.65 8.27 5.27
N PHE A 231 -9.59 8.49 3.96
CA PHE A 231 -10.61 9.24 3.21
C PHE A 231 -11.57 8.31 2.46
N HIS A 232 -11.43 6.98 2.56
CA HIS A 232 -12.40 6.04 2.02
C HIS A 232 -13.62 5.90 2.96
N LYS A 233 -14.40 6.98 3.07
CA LYS A 233 -15.50 7.13 4.02
C LYS A 233 -16.88 6.96 3.40
N THR A 234 -17.85 6.62 4.25
CA THR A 234 -19.26 6.51 3.87
C THR A 234 -19.89 7.89 3.61
N TRP A 235 -21.03 7.92 2.91
CA TRP A 235 -21.80 9.15 2.71
C TRP A 235 -22.13 9.88 4.03
N LYS A 236 -22.49 9.11 5.07
CA LYS A 236 -22.84 9.68 6.37
C LYS A 236 -21.64 10.41 7.00
N GLU A 237 -20.44 9.85 6.90
CA GLU A 237 -19.22 10.47 7.41
C GLU A 237 -18.84 11.72 6.60
N TYR A 238 -18.95 11.69 5.27
CA TYR A 238 -18.76 12.88 4.44
C TYR A 238 -19.79 13.97 4.74
N LYS A 239 -21.03 13.58 5.05
CA LYS A 239 -22.09 14.51 5.44
C LYS A 239 -21.75 15.26 6.73
N THR A 240 -21.34 14.55 7.78
CA THR A 240 -21.03 15.15 9.09
C THR A 240 -19.65 15.79 9.17
N GLY A 241 -18.68 15.27 8.42
CA GLY A 241 -17.25 15.58 8.55
C GLY A 241 -16.49 14.52 9.35
N PHE A 242 -15.18 14.46 9.15
CA PHE A 242 -14.26 13.52 9.82
C PHE A 242 -12.84 14.09 9.89
N GLY A 243 -12.00 13.49 10.74
CA GLY A 243 -10.62 13.93 10.98
C GLY A 243 -10.49 14.99 12.08
N ASN A 244 -9.36 15.69 12.10
CA ASN A 244 -9.06 16.73 13.09
C ASN A 244 -8.73 18.06 12.40
N ALA A 245 -9.38 19.16 12.82
CA ALA A 245 -9.16 20.49 12.25
C ALA A 245 -7.68 20.94 12.29
N PHE A 246 -6.89 20.50 13.28
CA PHE A 246 -5.44 20.77 13.33
C PHE A 246 -4.61 19.95 12.33
N ALA A 247 -5.13 18.84 11.81
CA ALA A 247 -4.44 17.88 10.95
C ALA A 247 -5.26 17.57 9.69
N GLU A 248 -5.23 16.31 9.21
CA GLU A 248 -6.06 15.88 8.09
C GLU A 248 -7.54 15.82 8.48
N HIS A 249 -8.40 16.43 7.66
CA HIS A 249 -9.83 16.42 7.89
C HIS A 249 -10.65 16.75 6.63
N TRP A 250 -11.94 16.43 6.74
CA TRP A 250 -13.02 16.95 5.90
C TRP A 250 -14.05 17.61 6.81
N LEU A 251 -14.37 18.89 6.58
CA LEU A 251 -15.22 19.68 7.47
C LEU A 251 -16.69 19.22 7.51
N GLY A 252 -17.14 18.52 6.46
CA GLY A 252 -18.49 17.96 6.35
C GLY A 252 -19.37 18.70 5.35
N ASN A 253 -20.07 17.95 4.50
CA ASN A 253 -20.88 18.50 3.41
C ASN A 253 -22.01 19.38 3.92
N ASP A 254 -22.67 19.00 5.02
CA ASP A 254 -23.77 19.80 5.59
C ASP A 254 -23.29 21.19 6.03
N TYR A 255 -22.08 21.26 6.58
CA TYR A 255 -21.50 22.52 7.02
C TYR A 255 -20.99 23.34 5.85
N VAL A 256 -20.30 22.73 4.88
CA VAL A 256 -19.85 23.42 3.66
C VAL A 256 -21.04 23.97 2.87
N HIS A 257 -22.15 23.23 2.78
CA HIS A 257 -23.38 23.71 2.16
C HIS A 257 -23.98 24.91 2.90
N GLN A 258 -24.04 24.86 4.23
CA GLN A 258 -24.50 26.00 5.04
C GLN A 258 -23.60 27.23 4.89
N LEU A 259 -22.29 27.02 4.85
CA LEU A 259 -21.30 28.08 4.63
C LEU A 259 -21.56 28.75 3.27
N THR A 260 -21.47 27.97 2.20
CA THR A 260 -21.53 28.47 0.82
C THR A 260 -22.91 28.98 0.37
N SER A 261 -23.99 28.61 1.07
CA SER A 261 -25.34 29.11 0.77
C SER A 261 -25.65 30.48 1.37
N ARG A 262 -24.91 30.92 2.39
CA ARG A 262 -25.18 32.19 3.10
C ARG A 262 -24.62 33.42 2.41
N ARG A 263 -23.46 33.28 1.75
CA ARG A 263 -22.79 34.37 1.03
C ARG A 263 -21.86 33.79 -0.03
N GLN A 264 -21.32 34.66 -0.88
CA GLN A 264 -20.39 34.25 -1.92
C GLN A 264 -19.00 34.00 -1.31
N TYR A 265 -18.42 32.83 -1.59
CA TYR A 265 -17.06 32.46 -1.20
C TYR A 265 -16.23 32.16 -2.45
N SER A 266 -14.94 32.44 -2.38
CA SER A 266 -13.94 31.93 -3.32
C SER A 266 -13.32 30.65 -2.78
N LEU A 267 -13.12 29.65 -3.65
CA LEU A 267 -12.33 28.47 -3.35
C LEU A 267 -10.90 28.68 -3.87
N ARG A 268 -9.91 28.24 -3.09
CA ARG A 268 -8.49 28.25 -3.44
C ARG A 268 -7.96 26.82 -3.40
#